data_AF-A0A1Y0H6G5-F1
#
_entry.id   AF-A0A1Y0H6G5-F1
#
_cell.length_a   1.000
_cell.length_b   1.000
_cell.length_c   1.000
_cell.angle_alpha   90.00
_cell.angle_beta   90.00
_cell.angle_gamma   90.00
#
_symmetry.space_group_name_H-M   'P 1'
#
loop_
_entity.id
_entity.type
_entity.pdbx_description
1 polymer ?
#
loop_
_entity_poly.entity_id
_entity_poly.type
_entity_poly.pdbx_seq_one_letter_code
_entity_poly.pdbx_strand_id
1 'polypeptide(L)'
;MVAYVKDLSIILAGLIALVTFMTGTWQFMRQARYTRVQNFLELRRRFLEDPVFRDLLNRLAVNDPTLAEAPIQDRRNLVGFFEEIALMINSGVLRPLVANYMFGYYVALIGRSEPFWQGLDRDSVYWTVFRRLEARLAKLEKEAGRAEPIKF
;
A
#
# COMPACT_ATOMS: atom_id res chain seq x y z
N MET A 1 51.04 8.77 -34.22
CA MET A 1 49.86 9.62 -33.93
C MET A 1 48.54 8.86 -33.96
N VAL A 2 48.22 8.11 -35.03
CA VAL A 2 46.90 7.42 -35.16
C VAL A 2 46.59 6.43 -34.02
N ALA A 3 47.57 5.64 -33.58
CA ALA A 3 47.37 4.68 -32.47
C ALA A 3 47.04 5.37 -31.14
N TYR A 4 47.73 6.46 -30.81
CA TYR A 4 47.50 7.25 -29.59
C TYR A 4 46.08 7.86 -29.55
N VAL A 5 45.60 8.38 -30.69
CA VAL A 5 44.23 8.94 -30.80
C VAL A 5 43.18 7.85 -30.63
N LYS A 6 43.42 6.64 -31.15
CA LYS A 6 42.51 5.50 -30.99
C LYS A 6 42.40 5.07 -29.53
N ASP A 7 43.53 4.91 -28.85
CA ASP A 7 43.55 4.47 -27.45
C ASP A 7 42.89 5.52 -26.53
N LEU A 8 43.17 6.80 -26.76
CA LEU A 8 42.52 7.91 -26.05
C LEU A 8 41.00 7.91 -26.26
N SER A 9 40.55 7.63 -27.49
CA SER A 9 39.13 7.58 -27.85
C SER A 9 38.41 6.40 -27.20
N ILE A 10 39.06 5.23 -27.09
CA ILE A 10 38.51 4.05 -26.40
C ILE A 10 38.36 4.34 -24.91
N ILE A 11 39.38 4.94 -24.29
CA ILE A 11 39.34 5.32 -22.87
C ILE A 11 38.21 6.33 -22.62
N LEU A 12 38.09 7.35 -23.48
CA LEU A 12 37.05 8.36 -23.35
C LEU A 12 35.64 7.77 -23.54
N ALA A 13 35.45 6.91 -24.53
CA ALA A 13 34.17 6.24 -24.76
C ALA A 13 33.78 5.33 -23.57
N GLY A 14 34.74 4.59 -23.02
CA GLY A 14 34.52 3.77 -21.83
C GLY A 14 34.13 4.61 -20.61
N LEU A 15 34.78 5.76 -20.42
CA LEU A 15 34.47 6.69 -19.33
C LEU A 15 33.07 7.30 -19.48
N ILE A 16 32.69 7.71 -20.69
CA ILE A 16 31.34 8.20 -20.98
C ILE A 16 30.30 7.10 -20.70
N ALA A 17 30.53 5.88 -21.19
CA ALA A 17 29.61 4.75 -20.97
C ALA A 17 29.42 4.44 -19.48
N LEU A 18 30.51 4.47 -18.68
CA LEU A 18 30.45 4.25 -17.23
C LEU A 18 29.63 5.35 -16.53
N VAL A 19 29.87 6.62 -16.86
CA VAL A 19 29.12 7.75 -16.28
C VAL A 19 27.64 7.68 -16.66
N THR A 20 27.31 7.35 -17.91
CA THR A 20 25.93 7.15 -18.35
C THR A 20 25.26 6.00 -17.61
N PHE A 21 25.95 4.87 -17.41
CA PHE A 21 25.41 3.74 -16.65
C PHE A 21 25.15 4.10 -15.18
N MET A 22 26.09 4.80 -14.54
CA MET A 22 25.93 5.26 -13.16
C MET A 22 24.78 6.27 -13.00
N THR A 23 24.65 7.22 -13.93
CA THR A 23 23.55 8.19 -13.89
C THR A 23 22.19 7.53 -14.18
N GLY A 24 22.14 6.60 -15.13
CA GLY A 24 20.94 5.83 -15.45
C GLY A 24 20.46 4.96 -14.28
N THR A 25 21.37 4.25 -13.61
CA THR A 25 21.04 3.45 -12.41
C THR A 25 20.54 4.32 -11.25
N TRP A 26 21.15 5.50 -11.05
CA TRP A 26 20.68 6.45 -10.04
C TRP A 26 19.29 7.01 -10.35
N GLN A 27 19.05 7.40 -11.60
CA GLN A 27 17.73 7.84 -12.06
C GLN A 27 16.67 6.76 -11.89
N PHE A 28 16.99 5.51 -12.23
CA PHE A 28 16.08 4.37 -12.04
C PHE A 28 15.69 4.18 -10.57
N MET A 29 16.65 4.24 -9.65
CA MET A 29 16.36 4.14 -8.22
C MET A 29 15.47 5.28 -7.71
N ARG A 30 15.70 6.50 -8.21
CA ARG A 30 14.88 7.67 -7.87
C ARG A 30 13.46 7.54 -8.43
N GLN A 31 13.33 7.04 -9.66
CA GLN A 31 12.02 6.77 -10.28
C GLN A 31 11.23 5.73 -9.49
N ALA A 32 11.87 4.64 -9.05
CA ALA A 32 11.22 3.63 -8.23
C ALA A 32 10.64 4.20 -6.92
N ARG A 33 11.34 5.14 -6.28
CA ARG A 33 10.82 5.86 -5.09
C ARG A 33 9.60 6.70 -5.43
N TYR A 34 9.66 7.44 -6.54
CA TYR A 34 8.54 8.27 -6.99
C TYR A 34 7.31 7.43 -7.30
N THR A 35 7.46 6.32 -8.02
CA THR A 35 6.36 5.38 -8.32
C THR A 35 5.70 4.85 -7.05
N ARG A 36 6.47 4.49 -6.01
CA ARG A 36 5.89 4.07 -4.71
C ARG A 36 5.01 5.15 -4.09
N VAL A 37 5.44 6.41 -4.14
CA VAL A 37 4.66 7.54 -3.62
C VAL A 37 3.39 7.73 -4.45
N GLN A 38 3.48 7.68 -5.78
CA GLN A 38 2.30 7.82 -6.65
C GLN A 38 1.27 6.72 -6.36
N ASN A 39 1.69 5.46 -6.28
CA ASN A 39 0.79 4.35 -5.96
C ASN A 39 0.12 4.53 -4.59
N PHE A 40 0.86 5.02 -3.58
CA PHE A 40 0.29 5.31 -2.27
C PHE A 40 -0.74 6.45 -2.33
N LEU A 41 -0.45 7.53 -3.05
CA LEU A 41 -1.36 8.66 -3.21
C LEU A 41 -2.65 8.26 -3.92
N GLU A 42 -2.55 7.41 -4.94
CA GLU A 42 -3.71 6.86 -5.67
C GLU A 42 -4.61 6.02 -4.76
N LEU A 43 -4.02 5.10 -3.98
CA LEU A 43 -4.76 4.29 -3.01
C LEU A 43 -5.44 5.14 -1.95
N ARG A 44 -4.72 6.13 -1.40
CA ARG A 44 -5.28 7.09 -0.45
C ARG A 44 -6.43 7.89 -1.06
N ARG A 45 -6.29 8.33 -2.31
CA ARG A 45 -7.31 9.07 -3.02
C ARG A 45 -8.58 8.25 -3.18
N ARG A 46 -8.47 7.02 -3.68
CA ARG A 46 -9.60 6.09 -3.79
C ARG A 46 -10.24 5.85 -2.42
N PHE A 47 -9.44 5.63 -1.39
CA PHE A 47 -9.95 5.41 -0.04
C PHE A 47 -10.77 6.57 0.53
N LEU A 48 -10.32 7.81 0.30
CA LEU A 48 -10.92 9.00 0.90
C LEU A 48 -11.97 9.68 0.03
N GLU A 49 -11.85 9.60 -1.30
CA GLU A 49 -12.70 10.36 -2.22
C GLU A 49 -13.86 9.52 -2.76
N ASP A 50 -13.76 8.19 -2.74
CA ASP A 50 -14.87 7.33 -3.16
C ASP A 50 -16.09 7.55 -2.24
N PRO A 51 -17.25 7.96 -2.79
CA PRO A 51 -18.42 8.28 -1.98
C PRO A 51 -19.01 7.05 -1.29
N VAL A 52 -18.92 5.86 -1.92
CA VAL A 52 -19.40 4.60 -1.34
C VAL A 52 -18.52 4.22 -0.17
N PHE A 53 -17.20 4.31 -0.32
CA PHE A 53 -16.28 4.01 0.78
C PHE A 53 -16.48 5.00 1.93
N ARG A 54 -16.63 6.30 1.65
CA ARG A 54 -16.93 7.29 2.69
C ARG A 54 -18.20 6.97 3.47
N ASP A 55 -19.29 6.61 2.78
CA ASP A 55 -20.54 6.24 3.45
C ASP A 55 -20.36 5.02 4.36
N LEU A 56 -19.76 3.94 3.83
CA LEU A 56 -19.48 2.72 4.61
C LEU A 56 -18.58 3.00 5.82
N LEU A 57 -17.54 3.80 5.65
CA LEU A 57 -16.59 4.15 6.72
C LEU A 57 -17.24 5.02 7.80
N ASN A 58 -18.12 5.96 7.41
CA ASN A 58 -18.88 6.79 8.36
C ASN A 58 -19.82 5.93 9.21
N ARG A 59 -20.54 5.01 8.58
CA ARG A 59 -21.43 4.04 9.27
C ARG A 59 -20.64 3.11 10.18
N LEU A 60 -19.49 2.59 9.71
CA LEU A 60 -18.56 1.79 10.51
C LEU A 60 -18.05 2.53 11.74
N ALA A 61 -17.73 3.82 11.62
CA ALA A 61 -17.16 4.61 12.71
C ALA A 61 -18.10 4.75 13.92
N VAL A 62 -19.42 4.73 13.68
CA VAL A 62 -20.45 4.78 14.73
C VAL A 62 -21.09 3.42 15.01
N ASN A 63 -20.59 2.35 14.38
CA ASN A 63 -21.16 1.00 14.41
C ASN A 63 -22.66 0.97 14.08
N ASP A 64 -23.04 1.69 13.03
CA ASP A 64 -24.43 1.82 12.57
C ASP A 64 -24.98 0.46 12.11
N PRO A 65 -26.08 -0.04 12.69
CA PRO A 65 -26.73 -1.28 12.24
C PRO A 65 -27.19 -1.25 10.78
N THR A 66 -27.48 -0.07 10.21
CA THR A 66 -27.89 0.08 8.80
C THR A 66 -26.78 -0.30 7.82
N LEU A 67 -25.55 -0.51 8.29
CA LEU A 67 -24.46 -1.03 7.49
C LEU A 67 -24.78 -2.41 6.88
N ALA A 68 -25.61 -3.21 7.54
CA ALA A 68 -26.09 -4.48 7.02
C ALA A 68 -26.98 -4.35 5.78
N GLU A 69 -27.66 -3.20 5.64
CA GLU A 69 -28.55 -2.88 4.52
C GLU A 69 -27.77 -2.39 3.30
N ALA A 70 -26.51 -1.97 3.48
CA ALA A 70 -25.66 -1.57 2.38
C ALA A 70 -25.44 -2.74 1.39
N PRO A 71 -25.35 -2.46 0.08
CA PRO A 71 -25.17 -3.51 -0.91
C PRO A 71 -23.98 -4.42 -0.57
N ILE A 72 -24.20 -5.73 -0.63
CA ILE A 72 -23.17 -6.73 -0.35
C ILE A 72 -21.92 -6.48 -1.21
N GLN A 73 -22.11 -6.11 -2.48
CA GLN A 73 -21.01 -5.84 -3.39
C GLN A 73 -20.16 -4.64 -2.96
N ASP A 74 -20.76 -3.58 -2.41
CA ASP A 74 -20.02 -2.40 -1.95
C ASP A 74 -19.15 -2.73 -0.74
N ARG A 75 -19.69 -3.51 0.20
CA ARG A 75 -18.95 -4.03 1.34
C ARG A 75 -17.80 -4.94 0.90
N ARG A 76 -18.04 -5.84 -0.07
CA ARG A 76 -16.98 -6.67 -0.67
C ARG A 76 -15.91 -5.84 -1.35
N ASN A 77 -16.27 -4.80 -2.09
CA ASN A 77 -15.33 -3.92 -2.78
C ASN A 77 -14.44 -3.17 -1.77
N LEU A 78 -14.99 -2.77 -0.62
CA LEU A 78 -14.20 -2.16 0.45
C LEU A 78 -13.19 -3.15 1.06
N VAL A 79 -13.59 -4.40 1.30
CA VAL A 79 -12.65 -5.46 1.72
C VAL A 79 -11.59 -5.69 0.66
N GLY A 80 -11.98 -5.80 -0.61
CA GLY A 80 -11.08 -5.98 -1.74
C GLY A 80 -10.05 -4.86 -1.85
N PHE A 81 -10.43 -3.61 -1.58
CA PHE A 81 -9.49 -2.50 -1.49
C PHE A 81 -8.40 -2.74 -0.43
N PHE A 82 -8.76 -3.23 0.76
CA PHE A 82 -7.76 -3.57 1.77
C PHE A 82 -6.92 -4.79 1.39
N GLU A 83 -7.46 -5.74 0.64
CA GLU A 83 -6.66 -6.84 0.08
C GLU A 83 -5.64 -6.33 -0.95
N GLU A 84 -5.97 -5.33 -1.76
CA GLU A 84 -5.00 -4.62 -2.60
C GLU A 84 -3.89 -3.97 -1.75
N ILE A 85 -4.23 -3.34 -0.62
CA ILE A 85 -3.22 -2.82 0.34
C ILE A 85 -2.32 -3.97 0.82
N ALA A 86 -2.86 -5.14 1.14
CA ALA A 86 -2.08 -6.30 1.55
C ALA A 86 -1.08 -6.73 0.46
N LEU A 87 -1.51 -6.78 -0.79
CA LEU A 87 -0.65 -7.10 -1.93
C LEU A 87 0.49 -6.07 -2.09
N MET A 88 0.19 -4.79 -1.89
CA MET A 88 1.18 -3.71 -1.99
C MET A 88 2.21 -3.75 -0.85
N ILE A 89 1.80 -4.16 0.35
CA ILE A 89 2.74 -4.41 1.44
C ILE A 89 3.61 -5.63 1.15
N ASN A 90 3.01 -6.71 0.64
CA ASN A 90 3.71 -7.96 0.37
C ASN A 90 4.74 -7.83 -0.77
N SER A 91 4.46 -6.97 -1.76
CA SER A 91 5.39 -6.67 -2.86
C SER A 91 6.49 -5.67 -2.48
N GLY A 92 6.49 -5.13 -1.25
CA GLY A 92 7.45 -4.12 -0.81
C GLY A 92 7.25 -2.73 -1.41
N VAL A 93 6.14 -2.52 -2.14
CA VAL A 93 5.77 -1.21 -2.70
C VAL A 93 5.32 -0.26 -1.58
N LEU A 94 4.57 -0.77 -0.59
CA LEU A 94 4.09 0.00 0.55
C LEU A 94 4.73 -0.49 1.85
N ARG A 95 5.29 0.43 2.64
CA ARG A 95 5.87 0.10 3.95
C ARG A 95 4.74 -0.29 4.93
N PRO A 96 4.86 -1.40 5.68
CA PRO A 96 3.82 -1.84 6.60
C PRO A 96 3.42 -0.79 7.65
N LEU A 97 4.38 -0.03 8.18
CA LEU A 97 4.10 1.03 9.17
C LEU A 97 3.27 2.18 8.58
N VAL A 98 3.53 2.56 7.33
CA VAL A 98 2.75 3.60 6.63
C VAL A 98 1.33 3.10 6.37
N ALA A 99 1.20 1.83 5.95
CA ALA A 99 -0.10 1.21 5.77
C ALA A 99 -0.88 1.12 7.09
N ASN A 100 -0.22 0.73 8.19
CA ASN A 100 -0.85 0.67 9.51
C ASN A 100 -1.34 2.06 9.96
N TYR A 101 -0.49 3.07 9.81
CA TYR A 101 -0.83 4.46 10.15
C TYR A 101 -2.07 4.97 9.40
N MET A 102 -2.17 4.69 8.09
CA MET A 102 -3.28 5.19 7.28
C MET A 102 -4.55 4.33 7.33
N PHE A 103 -4.40 3.01 7.38
CA PHE A 103 -5.48 2.06 7.12
C PHE A 103 -5.77 1.12 8.28
N GLY A 104 -4.82 0.94 9.22
CA GLY A 104 -4.90 -0.07 10.28
C GLY A 104 -6.15 0.06 11.16
N TYR A 105 -6.50 1.29 11.54
CA TYR A 105 -7.72 1.58 12.30
C TYR A 105 -9.00 1.07 11.61
N TYR A 106 -9.12 1.30 10.30
CA TYR A 106 -10.30 0.92 9.52
C TYR A 106 -10.36 -0.58 9.24
N VAL A 107 -9.20 -1.20 8.98
CA VAL A 107 -9.11 -2.67 8.86
C VAL A 107 -9.61 -3.33 10.16
N ALA A 108 -9.18 -2.82 11.31
CA ALA A 108 -9.61 -3.33 12.61
C ALA A 108 -11.11 -3.04 12.90
N LEU A 109 -11.67 -1.93 12.41
CA LEU A 109 -13.10 -1.64 12.51
C LEU A 109 -13.94 -2.64 11.70
N ILE A 110 -13.53 -2.91 10.46
CA ILE A 110 -14.22 -3.84 9.58
C ILE A 110 -14.18 -5.25 10.15
N GLY A 111 -13.02 -5.73 10.61
CA GLY A 111 -12.88 -7.09 11.16
C GLY A 111 -13.82 -7.38 12.33
N ARG A 112 -14.11 -6.37 13.16
CA ARG A 112 -15.00 -6.48 14.34
C ARG A 112 -16.46 -6.13 14.11
N SER A 113 -16.83 -5.55 12.96
CA SER A 113 -18.18 -5.05 12.72
C SER A 113 -19.11 -6.17 12.26
N GLU A 114 -19.94 -6.69 13.16
CA GLU A 114 -20.92 -7.73 12.81
C GLU A 114 -21.91 -7.28 11.71
N PRO A 115 -22.50 -6.06 11.75
CA PRO A 115 -23.37 -5.58 10.67
C PRO A 115 -22.70 -5.56 9.30
N PHE A 116 -21.39 -5.25 9.25
CA PHE A 116 -20.63 -5.27 8.00
C PHE A 116 -20.60 -6.65 7.36
N TRP A 117 -20.42 -7.70 8.17
CA TRP A 117 -20.33 -9.08 7.69
C TRP A 117 -21.69 -9.75 7.49
N GLN A 118 -22.81 -9.09 7.78
CA GLN A 118 -24.12 -9.70 7.57
C GLN A 118 -24.36 -10.06 6.09
N GLY A 119 -24.58 -11.35 5.80
CA GLY A 119 -24.69 -11.86 4.43
C GLY A 119 -23.34 -12.14 3.74
N LEU A 120 -22.23 -11.99 4.48
CA LEU A 120 -20.88 -12.39 4.08
C LEU A 120 -20.36 -13.42 5.08
N ASP A 121 -19.89 -14.56 4.60
CA ASP A 121 -19.18 -15.51 5.46
C ASP A 121 -17.77 -14.96 5.76
N ARG A 122 -17.61 -14.33 6.94
CA ARG A 122 -16.33 -13.72 7.38
C ARG A 122 -15.19 -14.73 7.45
N ASP A 123 -15.49 -15.99 7.78
CA ASP A 123 -14.48 -17.04 7.97
C ASP A 123 -14.17 -17.80 6.68
N SER A 124 -14.91 -17.50 5.61
CA SER A 124 -14.68 -18.04 4.27
C SER A 124 -13.23 -17.89 3.80
N VAL A 125 -12.80 -18.81 2.94
CA VAL A 125 -11.47 -18.76 2.30
C VAL A 125 -11.24 -17.47 1.51
N TYR A 126 -12.31 -16.88 0.97
CA TYR A 126 -12.24 -15.67 0.15
C TYR A 126 -11.67 -14.46 0.89
N TRP A 127 -11.79 -14.38 2.22
CA TRP A 127 -11.29 -13.24 3.02
C TRP A 127 -9.98 -13.55 3.74
N THR A 128 -9.27 -14.61 3.33
CA THR A 128 -8.01 -15.00 3.97
C THR A 128 -6.95 -13.90 3.85
N VAL A 129 -6.91 -13.17 2.73
CA VAL A 129 -5.94 -12.09 2.53
C VAL A 129 -6.25 -10.94 3.48
N PHE A 130 -7.53 -10.53 3.57
CA PHE A 130 -7.97 -9.53 4.53
C PHE A 130 -7.65 -9.92 5.99
N ARG A 131 -8.01 -11.13 6.44
CA ARG A 131 -7.73 -11.57 7.83
C ARG A 131 -6.23 -11.61 8.15
N ARG A 132 -5.39 -12.00 7.18
CA ARG A 132 -3.93 -11.95 7.33
C ARG A 132 -3.42 -10.51 7.42
N LEU A 133 -3.98 -9.59 6.65
CA LEU A 133 -3.66 -8.17 6.76
C LEU A 133 -4.03 -7.63 8.14
N GLU A 134 -5.26 -7.86 8.60
CA GLU A 134 -5.75 -7.45 9.92
C GLU A 134 -4.81 -7.93 11.03
N ALA A 135 -4.50 -9.22 11.06
CA ALA A 135 -3.59 -9.80 12.06
C ALA A 135 -2.19 -9.16 12.01
N ARG A 136 -1.68 -8.88 10.81
CA ARG A 136 -0.37 -8.26 10.61
C ARG A 136 -0.36 -6.82 11.13
N LEU A 137 -1.37 -6.02 10.80
CA LEU A 137 -1.47 -4.63 11.22
C LEU A 137 -1.70 -4.52 12.74
N ALA A 138 -2.55 -5.37 13.32
CA ALA A 138 -2.74 -5.44 14.77
C ALA A 138 -1.46 -5.79 15.53
N LYS A 139 -0.61 -6.67 14.97
CA LYS A 139 0.71 -6.96 15.53
C LYS A 139 1.62 -5.74 15.49
N LEU A 140 1.65 -5.02 14.35
CA LEU A 140 2.45 -3.80 14.20
C LEU A 140 2.00 -2.69 15.15
N GLU A 141 0.70 -2.52 15.38
CA GLU A 141 0.17 -1.54 16.33
C GLU A 141 0.63 -1.84 17.76
N LYS A 142 0.56 -3.11 18.18
CA LYS A 142 1.05 -3.56 19.50
C LYS A 142 2.57 -3.37 19.69
N GLU A 143 3.33 -3.45 18.61
CA GLU A 143 4.78 -3.22 18.59
C GLU A 143 5.11 -1.71 18.54
N ALA A 144 4.38 -0.94 17.74
CA ALA A 144 4.56 0.50 17.58
C ALA A 144 4.13 1.29 18.82
N GLY A 145 3.10 0.85 19.55
CA GLY A 145 2.76 1.41 20.86
C GLY A 145 3.86 1.27 21.92
N ARG A 146 4.93 0.51 21.62
CA ARG A 146 6.14 0.38 22.45
C ARG A 146 7.37 1.10 21.87
N ALA A 147 7.25 1.75 20.71
CA ALA A 147 8.38 2.32 19.97
C ALA A 147 8.22 3.84 19.71
N GLU A 148 9.35 4.52 19.47
CA GLU A 148 9.44 5.96 19.19
C GLU A 148 8.58 6.41 17.98
N PRO A 149 8.16 7.69 17.94
CA PRO A 149 7.32 8.24 16.88
C PRO A 149 7.89 7.98 15.48
N ILE A 150 6.99 7.67 14.55
CA ILE A 150 7.31 7.31 13.16
C ILE A 150 8.06 8.47 12.49
N LYS A 151 9.33 8.26 12.16
CA LYS A 151 10.10 9.18 11.31
C LYS A 151 9.71 8.96 9.85
N PHE A 152 9.10 9.99 9.24
CA PHE A 152 8.70 10.01 7.84
C PHE A 152 9.90 10.19 6.90
#